data_AF-A0A413UAB6-F1
#
_entry.id   AF-A0A413UAB6-F1
#
_cell.length_a   1.000
_cell.length_b   1.000
_cell.length_c   1.000
_cell.angle_alpha   90.00
_cell.angle_beta   90.00
_cell.angle_gamma   90.00
#
_symmetry.space_group_name_H-M   'P 1'
#
loop_
_entity.id
_entity.type
_entity.pdbx_description
1 polymer ?
#
loop_
_entity_poly.entity_id
_entity_poly.type
_entity_poly.pdbx_seq_one_letter_code
_entity_poly.pdbx_strand_id
1 'polypeptide(L)'
;MKLNKKNMVVIRFMLFSLFFGAGNLIFPPFLGQNAGEHTFTAILIYLSIGPGLSIPRAASVPFEMTVSPYLPNDANHTLWMVLYSALFFLVALWLCLNPGKLV
;
A
#
# COMPACT_ATOMS: atom_id res chain seq x y z
N MET A 1 -11.42 -12.56 -19.22
CA MET A 1 -11.15 -11.75 -20.43
C MET A 1 -9.68 -11.91 -20.83
N LYS A 2 -9.35 -12.61 -21.92
CA LYS A 2 -7.96 -12.73 -22.39
C LYS A 2 -7.54 -11.40 -23.00
N LEU A 3 -6.64 -10.67 -22.33
CA LEU A 3 -6.11 -9.40 -22.83
C LEU A 3 -5.23 -9.66 -24.06
N ASN A 4 -5.54 -8.98 -25.16
CA ASN A 4 -4.71 -9.01 -26.36
C ASN A 4 -3.36 -8.31 -26.07
N LYS A 5 -2.25 -8.73 -26.71
CA LYS A 5 -0.90 -8.17 -26.50
C LYS A 5 -0.89 -6.64 -26.64
N LYS A 6 -1.69 -6.07 -27.54
CA LYS A 6 -1.83 -4.62 -27.73
C LYS A 6 -2.45 -3.92 -26.50
N ASN A 7 -3.51 -4.48 -25.92
CA ASN A 7 -4.15 -3.93 -24.73
C ASN A 7 -3.27 -4.07 -23.50
N MET A 8 -2.47 -5.14 -23.42
CA MET A 8 -1.50 -5.31 -22.33
C MET A 8 -0.42 -4.23 -22.35
N VAL A 9 0.05 -3.81 -23.54
CA VAL A 9 1.01 -2.69 -23.66
C VAL A 9 0.36 -1.37 -23.25
N VAL A 10 -0.87 -1.10 -23.67
CA VAL A 10 -1.60 0.12 -23.28
C VAL A 10 -1.87 0.17 -21.78
N ILE A 11 -2.33 -0.93 -21.18
CA ILE A 11 -2.57 -1.03 -19.73
C ILE A 11 -1.26 -0.86 -18.95
N ARG A 12 -0.15 -1.43 -19.44
CA ARG A 12 1.17 -1.22 -18.84
C ARG A 12 1.60 0.25 -18.88
N PHE A 13 1.38 0.94 -19.99
CA PHE A 13 1.71 2.36 -20.12
C PHE A 13 0.81 3.24 -19.23
N MET A 14 -0.45 2.87 -19.09
CA MET A 14 -1.42 3.55 -18.22
C MET A 14 -1.10 3.32 -16.73
N LEU A 15 -0.79 2.10 -16.33
CA LEU A 15 -0.33 1.78 -14.97
C LEU A 15 1.02 2.45 -14.67
N PHE A 16 1.93 2.48 -15.65
CA PHE A 16 3.16 3.27 -15.55
C PHE A 16 2.82 4.73 -15.29
N SER A 17 2.02 5.38 -16.14
CA SER A 17 1.58 6.78 -15.94
C SER A 17 0.90 7.02 -14.58
N LEU A 18 0.13 6.05 -14.08
CA LEU A 18 -0.56 6.14 -12.78
C LEU A 18 0.42 6.10 -11.60
N PHE A 19 1.38 5.17 -11.62
CA PHE A 19 2.39 5.02 -10.55
C PHE A 19 3.57 5.98 -10.70
N PHE A 20 3.86 6.45 -11.92
CA PHE A 20 4.94 7.40 -12.22
C PHE A 20 4.45 8.85 -12.19
N GLY A 21 3.20 9.11 -11.78
CA GLY A 21 2.60 10.45 -11.75
C GLY A 21 3.34 11.47 -10.87
N ALA A 22 2.84 12.71 -10.84
CA ALA A 22 3.50 13.89 -10.25
C ALA A 22 4.10 13.67 -8.85
N GLY A 23 3.44 12.90 -7.98
CA GLY A 23 3.94 12.60 -6.62
C GLY A 23 5.21 11.74 -6.60
N ASN A 24 5.35 10.77 -7.51
CA ASN A 24 6.55 9.92 -7.62
C ASN A 24 7.64 10.52 -8.51
N LEU A 25 7.34 11.56 -9.29
CA LEU A 25 8.28 12.21 -10.21
C LEU A 25 8.84 13.53 -9.67
N ILE A 26 8.06 14.25 -8.85
CA ILE A 26 8.48 15.54 -8.27
C ILE A 26 9.13 15.33 -6.90
N PHE A 27 8.50 14.55 -6.03
CA PHE A 27 8.87 14.50 -4.62
C PHE A 27 10.22 13.79 -4.36
N PRO A 28 10.53 12.62 -4.95
CA PRO A 28 11.79 11.94 -4.69
C PRO A 28 13.03 12.70 -5.22
N PRO A 29 13.03 13.24 -6.46
CA PRO A 29 14.14 14.07 -6.94
C PRO A 29 14.28 15.37 -6.15
N PHE A 30 13.18 16.02 -5.76
CA PHE A 30 13.21 17.21 -4.93
C PHE A 30 13.78 16.93 -3.54
N LEU A 31 13.37 15.84 -2.89
CA LEU A 31 13.98 15.39 -1.63
C LEU A 31 15.46 15.08 -1.79
N GLY A 32 15.85 14.39 -2.87
CA GLY A 32 17.25 14.08 -3.16
C GLY A 32 18.11 15.33 -3.39
N GLN A 33 17.59 16.32 -4.13
CA GLN A 33 18.29 17.58 -4.37
C GLN A 33 18.47 18.40 -3.08
N ASN A 34 17.46 18.43 -2.20
CA ASN A 34 17.56 19.14 -0.92
C ASN A 34 18.36 18.36 0.15
N ALA A 35 18.48 17.03 0.02
CA ALA A 35 19.22 16.20 0.96
C ALA A 35 20.74 16.32 0.83
N GLY A 36 21.25 16.70 -0.35
CA GLY A 36 22.68 16.83 -0.61
C GLY A 36 23.46 15.57 -0.19
N GLU A 37 24.43 15.73 0.71
CA GLU A 37 25.25 14.64 1.26
C GLU A 37 24.44 13.57 2.03
N HIS A 38 23.23 13.90 2.51
CA HIS A 38 22.37 13.00 3.29
C HIS A 38 21.35 12.23 2.43
N THR A 39 21.58 12.12 1.11
CA THR A 39 20.68 11.43 0.18
C THR A 39 20.35 10.01 0.62
N PHE A 40 21.32 9.25 1.15
CA PHE A 40 21.10 7.88 1.63
C PHE A 40 20.10 7.83 2.79
N THR A 41 20.22 8.74 3.76
CA THR A 41 19.30 8.85 4.88
C THR A 41 17.90 9.27 4.41
N ALA A 42 17.82 10.21 3.47
CA ALA A 42 16.55 10.65 2.89
C ALA A 42 15.81 9.50 2.18
N ILE A 43 16.53 8.64 1.45
CA ILE A 43 15.95 7.44 0.82
C ILE A 43 15.42 6.46 1.87
N LEU A 44 16.18 6.20 2.94
CA LEU A 44 15.75 5.31 4.02
C LEU A 44 14.49 5.82 4.72
N ILE A 45 14.43 7.13 5.00
CA ILE A 45 13.26 7.77 5.60
C ILE A 45 12.06 7.68 4.65
N TYR A 46 12.26 7.97 3.36
CA TYR A 46 11.21 7.88 2.35
C TYR A 46 10.65 6.45 2.24
N LEU A 47 11.50 5.43 2.24
CA LEU A 47 11.07 4.04 2.18
C LEU A 47 10.36 3.58 3.47
N SER A 48 10.84 4.06 4.62
CA SER A 48 10.26 3.72 5.92
C SER A 48 8.88 4.37 6.12
N ILE A 49 8.76 5.66 5.83
CA ILE A 49 7.50 6.41 5.99
C ILE A 49 6.51 6.10 4.88
N GLY A 50 7.00 5.89 3.65
CA GLY A 50 6.19 5.48 2.51
C GLY A 50 5.64 4.07 2.72
N PRO A 51 6.14 3.03 2.04
CA PRO A 51 5.57 1.69 2.17
C PRO A 51 5.65 1.13 3.59
N GLY A 52 6.70 1.41 4.37
CA GLY A 52 6.88 0.84 5.70
C GLY A 52 5.77 1.17 6.70
N LEU A 53 5.27 2.42 6.71
CA LEU A 53 4.17 2.84 7.59
C LEU A 53 2.81 2.83 6.91
N SER A 54 2.73 3.15 5.62
CA SER A 54 1.44 3.22 4.92
C SER A 54 0.78 1.85 4.74
N ILE A 55 1.56 0.78 4.55
CA ILE A 55 1.01 -0.58 4.39
C ILE A 55 0.33 -1.04 5.69
N PRO A 56 1.00 -1.10 6.86
CA PRO A 56 0.33 -1.50 8.11
C PRO A 56 -0.84 -0.58 8.47
N ARG A 57 -0.74 0.73 8.19
CA ARG A 57 -1.79 1.71 8.48
C ARG A 57 -3.07 1.43 7.69
N ALA A 58 -2.97 0.97 6.45
CA ALA A 58 -4.13 0.60 5.63
C ALA A 58 -4.94 -0.55 6.24
N ALA A 59 -4.31 -1.46 6.98
CA ALA A 59 -4.98 -2.55 7.67
C ALA A 59 -5.51 -2.14 9.07
N SER A 60 -4.83 -1.22 9.76
CA SER A 60 -5.24 -0.80 11.10
C SER A 60 -6.42 0.18 11.11
N VAL A 61 -6.57 1.05 10.10
CA VAL A 61 -7.73 1.98 10.01
C VAL A 61 -9.06 1.22 10.00
N PRO A 62 -9.27 0.21 9.13
CA PRO A 62 -10.51 -0.56 9.11
C PRO A 62 -10.74 -1.32 10.43
N PHE A 63 -9.70 -1.84 11.06
CA PHE A 63 -9.81 -2.50 12.37
C PHE A 63 -10.40 -1.55 13.44
N GLU A 64 -9.85 -0.34 13.55
CA GLU A 64 -10.31 0.67 14.51
C GLU A 64 -11.74 1.13 14.24
N MET A 65 -12.15 1.20 12.97
CA MET A 65 -13.49 1.66 12.60
C MET A 65 -14.56 0.56 12.65
N THR A 66 -14.18 -0.71 12.49
CA THR A 66 -15.13 -1.82 12.29
C THR A 66 -15.10 -2.92 13.33
N VAL A 67 -13.97 -3.14 14.02
CA VAL A 67 -13.81 -4.24 14.99
C VAL A 67 -13.66 -3.71 16.40
N SER A 68 -12.84 -2.66 16.59
CA SER A 68 -12.62 -1.99 17.86
C SER A 68 -13.91 -1.62 18.62
N PRO A 69 -14.96 -1.02 17.99
CA PRO A 69 -16.17 -0.63 18.73
C PRO A 69 -17.05 -1.80 19.20
N TYR A 70 -16.84 -3.02 18.68
CA TYR A 70 -17.61 -4.21 19.06
C TYR A 70 -16.85 -5.14 20.00
N LEU A 71 -15.62 -4.76 20.40
CA LEU A 71 -14.76 -5.61 21.20
C LEU A 71 -15.00 -5.41 22.72
N PRO A 72 -15.17 -6.49 23.50
CA PRO A 72 -15.30 -6.38 24.96
C PRO A 72 -14.06 -5.77 25.61
N ASN A 73 -14.24 -4.99 26.69
CA ASN A 73 -13.16 -4.28 27.39
C ASN A 73 -12.04 -5.20 27.93
N ASP A 74 -12.34 -6.48 28.19
CA ASP A 74 -11.37 -7.48 28.67
C ASP A 74 -10.61 -8.22 27.55
N ALA A 75 -10.88 -7.91 26.27
CA ALA A 75 -10.25 -8.62 25.17
C ALA A 75 -8.86 -8.05 24.84
N ASN A 76 -7.92 -8.93 24.48
CA ASN A 76 -6.57 -8.52 24.06
C ASN A 76 -6.60 -7.81 22.69
N HIS A 77 -6.60 -6.48 22.71
CA HIS A 77 -6.70 -5.63 21.50
C HIS A 77 -5.55 -5.89 20.51
N THR A 78 -4.34 -6.11 21.01
CA THR A 78 -3.16 -6.40 20.17
C THR A 78 -3.35 -7.69 19.38
N LEU A 79 -3.88 -8.73 20.00
CA LEU A 79 -4.12 -10.02 19.35
C LEU A 79 -5.17 -9.90 18.25
N TRP A 80 -6.27 -9.20 18.53
CA TRP A 80 -7.33 -8.96 17.55
C TRP A 80 -6.89 -8.10 16.37
N MET A 81 -6.02 -7.11 16.61
CA MET A 81 -5.46 -6.26 15.54
C MET A 81 -4.54 -7.06 14.61
N VAL A 82 -3.70 -7.93 15.16
CA VAL A 82 -2.79 -8.79 14.36
C VAL A 82 -3.60 -9.79 13.54
N LEU A 83 -4.60 -10.45 14.15
CA LEU A 83 -5.47 -11.39 13.45
C LEU A 83 -6.26 -10.72 12.31
N TYR A 84 -6.85 -9.56 12.57
CA TYR A 84 -7.57 -8.80 11.56
C TYR A 84 -6.66 -8.35 10.41
N SER A 85 -5.48 -7.81 10.73
CA SER A 85 -4.54 -7.34 9.72
C SER A 85 -4.04 -8.49 8.84
N ALA A 86 -3.73 -9.65 9.44
CA ALA A 86 -3.35 -10.85 8.69
C ALA A 86 -4.48 -11.31 7.75
N LEU A 87 -5.72 -11.37 8.25
CA LEU A 87 -6.89 -11.72 7.43
C LEU A 87 -7.09 -10.71 6.28
N PHE A 88 -7.01 -9.40 6.57
CA PHE A 88 -7.17 -8.34 5.59
C PHE A 88 -6.14 -8.47 4.45
N PHE A 89 -4.86 -8.64 4.77
CA PHE A 89 -3.82 -8.81 3.76
C PHE A 89 -3.96 -10.13 2.98
N LEU A 90 -4.39 -11.22 3.62
CA LEU A 90 -4.66 -12.48 2.92
C LEU A 90 -5.81 -12.34 1.92
N VAL A 91 -6.90 -11.68 2.31
CA VAL A 91 -8.03 -11.40 1.41
C VAL A 91 -7.58 -10.46 0.29
N ALA A 92 -6.84 -9.38 0.60
CA ALA A 92 -6.31 -8.46 -0.39
C ALA A 92 -5.37 -9.17 -1.39
N LEU A 93 -4.47 -10.02 -0.91
CA LEU A 93 -3.59 -10.83 -1.75
C LEU A 93 -4.39 -11.80 -2.62
N TRP A 94 -5.39 -12.47 -2.06
CA TRP A 94 -6.25 -13.38 -2.80
C TRP A 94 -7.03 -12.66 -3.91
N LEU A 95 -7.56 -11.46 -3.66
CA LEU A 95 -8.22 -10.63 -4.67
C LEU A 95 -7.23 -10.20 -5.76
N CYS A 96 -6.03 -9.77 -5.38
CA CYS A 96 -4.97 -9.38 -6.32
C CYS A 96 -4.51 -10.54 -7.22
N LEU A 97 -4.49 -11.78 -6.71
CA LEU A 97 -4.13 -12.97 -7.47
C LEU A 97 -5.26 -13.50 -8.37
N ASN A 98 -6.50 -13.07 -8.13
CA ASN A 98 -7.68 -13.45 -8.92
C ASN A 98 -8.37 -12.23 -9.58
N PRO A 99 -7.64 -11.41 -10.37
CA PRO A 99 -8.18 -10.17 -10.95
C PRO A 99 -9.31 -10.41 -11.97
N GLY A 100 -9.51 -11.66 -12.41
CA GLY A 100 -10.52 -12.02 -13.41
C GLY A 100 -11.97 -12.15 -12.91
N LYS A 101 -12.23 -11.98 -11.60
CA LYS A 101 -13.58 -12.06 -11.00
C LYS A 101 -14.07 -10.74 -10.36
N LEU A 102 -13.27 -9.68 -10.41
CA LEU A 102 -13.56 -8.38 -9.77
C LEU A 102 -13.82 -7.22 -10.74
N VAL A 103 -13.99 -7.52 -12.02
CA VAL A 103 -14.55 -6.61 -13.04
C VAL A 103 -15.73 -7.29 -13.71
#